data_AF-A0A6A0A3N9-F1
#
_entry.id   AF-A0A6A0A3N9-F1
#
_cell.length_a   1.000
_cell.length_b   1.000
_cell.length_c   1.000
_cell.angle_alpha   90.00
_cell.angle_beta   90.00
_cell.angle_gamma   90.00
#
_symmetry.space_group_name_H-M   'P 1'
#
loop_
_entity.id
_entity.type
_entity.pdbx_description
1 polymer ?
#
loop_
_entity_poly.entity_id
_entity_poly.type
_entity_poly.pdbx_seq_one_letter_code
_entity_poly.pdbx_strand_id
1 'polypeptide(L)'
;MWLMLSRFYPPDQITFAYAVIESGITLSHTIAGPLAASILALDGLGGLQGWQWLFFLEGLPSVLLALAMWRLLPNSPAQVCLKLALTMLTLLAARRA
;
A
#
# COMPACT_ATOMS: atom_id res chain seq x y z
N MET A 1 -14.30 -2.53 -3.66
CA MET A 1 -13.37 -3.65 -3.85
C MET A 1 -13.74 -4.53 -5.05
N TRP A 2 -14.93 -5.16 -5.03
CA TRP A 2 -15.34 -6.17 -6.01
C TRP A 2 -15.19 -5.78 -7.48
N LEU A 3 -15.69 -4.59 -7.86
CA LEU A 3 -15.62 -4.08 -9.25
C LEU A 3 -14.20 -3.87 -9.77
N MET A 4 -13.23 -3.62 -8.89
CA MET A 4 -11.83 -3.49 -9.30
C MET A 4 -11.23 -4.87 -9.50
N LEU A 5 -11.43 -5.79 -8.56
CA LEU A 5 -10.91 -7.16 -8.67
C LEU A 5 -11.47 -7.89 -9.90
N SER A 6 -12.76 -7.74 -10.19
CA SER A 6 -13.37 -8.39 -11.37
C SER A 6 -12.88 -7.87 -12.71
N ARG A 7 -12.21 -6.71 -12.76
CA ARG A 7 -11.55 -6.20 -13.97
C ARG A 7 -10.17 -6.81 -14.20
N PHE A 8 -9.51 -7.30 -13.14
CA PHE A 8 -8.14 -7.81 -13.20
C PHE A 8 -8.04 -9.33 -13.03
N TYR A 9 -9.04 -9.97 -12.42
CA TYR A 9 -9.03 -11.41 -12.12
C TYR A 9 -10.24 -12.13 -12.73
N PRO A 10 -10.06 -13.38 -13.19
CA PRO A 10 -11.15 -14.22 -13.66
C PRO A 10 -12.04 -14.68 -12.47
N PRO A 11 -13.32 -15.03 -12.71
CA PRO A 11 -14.32 -15.24 -11.67
C PRO A 11 -13.96 -16.30 -10.61
N ASP A 12 -13.19 -17.31 -11.01
CA ASP A 12 -12.70 -18.40 -10.18
C ASP A 12 -11.65 -17.96 -9.14
N GLN A 13 -10.96 -16.85 -9.36
CA GLN A 13 -9.84 -16.39 -8.51
C GLN A 13 -10.14 -15.13 -7.70
N ILE A 14 -11.22 -14.40 -8.01
CA ILE A 14 -11.58 -13.15 -7.34
C ILE A 14 -11.78 -13.34 -5.83
N THR A 15 -12.43 -14.43 -5.42
CA THR A 15 -12.74 -14.69 -4.00
C THR A 15 -11.48 -14.83 -3.16
N PHE A 16 -10.44 -15.49 -3.68
CA PHE A 16 -9.16 -15.64 -2.98
C PHE A 16 -8.43 -14.30 -2.89
N ALA A 17 -8.34 -13.55 -4.00
CA ALA A 17 -7.72 -12.22 -4.01
C ALA A 17 -8.43 -11.26 -3.03
N TYR A 18 -9.75 -11.32 -2.96
CA TYR A 18 -10.54 -10.56 -1.99
C TYR A 18 -10.23 -10.95 -0.55
N ALA A 19 -10.19 -12.25 -0.24
CA ALA A 19 -9.87 -12.75 1.09
C ALA A 19 -8.48 -12.30 1.58
N VAL A 20 -7.49 -12.27 0.68
CA VAL A 20 -6.14 -11.76 1.00
C VAL A 20 -6.19 -10.27 1.40
N ILE A 21 -6.90 -9.43 0.64
CA ILE A 21 -7.00 -7.99 0.95
C ILE A 21 -7.70 -7.77 2.30
N GLU A 22 -8.82 -8.45 2.53
CA GLU A 22 -9.57 -8.33 3.78
C GLU A 22 -8.79 -8.85 5.00
N SER A 23 -7.96 -9.88 4.82
CA SER A 23 -7.06 -10.36 5.88
C SER A 23 -6.05 -9.27 6.30
N GLY A 24 -5.52 -8.52 5.33
CA GLY A 24 -4.63 -7.39 5.58
C GLY A 24 -5.32 -6.25 6.31
N ILE A 25 -6.57 -5.95 5.97
CA ILE A 25 -7.39 -4.93 6.67
C ILE A 25 -7.60 -5.33 8.13
N THR A 26 -7.99 -6.58 8.37
CA THR A 26 -8.23 -7.10 9.73
C THR A 26 -6.96 -7.04 10.59
N LEU A 27 -5.82 -7.42 10.03
CA LEU A 27 -4.53 -7.32 10.70
C LEU A 27 -4.18 -5.86 11.02
N SER A 28 -4.42 -4.95 10.07
CA SER A 28 -4.17 -3.51 10.25
C SER A 28 -5.00 -2.95 11.40
N HIS A 29 -6.30 -3.25 11.48
CA HIS A 29 -7.16 -2.80 12.58
C HIS A 29 -6.67 -3.28 13.95
N THR A 30 -6.16 -4.52 14.01
CA THR A 30 -5.64 -5.10 15.26
C THR A 30 -4.37 -4.39 15.74
N ILE A 31 -3.52 -3.97 14.80
CA ILE A 31 -2.24 -3.29 15.11
C ILE A 31 -2.43 -1.78 15.33
N ALA A 32 -3.37 -1.15 14.63
CA ALA A 32 -3.56 0.30 14.62
C ALA A 32 -3.83 0.87 16.02
N GLY A 33 -4.64 0.19 16.85
CA GLY A 33 -4.97 0.65 18.20
C GLY A 33 -3.74 0.76 19.12
N PRO A 34 -3.00 -0.33 19.36
CA PRO A 34 -1.77 -0.30 20.16
C PRO A 34 -0.70 0.65 19.59
N LEU A 35 -0.55 0.67 18.26
CA LEU A 35 0.39 1.55 17.58
C LEU A 35 0.04 3.03 17.86
N ALA A 36 -1.22 3.42 17.69
CA ALA A 36 -1.67 4.78 17.97
C ALA A 36 -1.48 5.16 19.44
N ALA A 37 -1.76 4.26 20.37
CA ALA A 37 -1.54 4.48 21.80
C ALA A 37 -0.05 4.74 22.11
N SER A 38 0.86 3.96 21.51
CA SER A 38 2.30 4.17 21.68
C SER A 38 2.81 5.50 21.09
N ILE A 39 2.22 5.96 19.99
CA ILE A 39 2.59 7.25 19.37
C ILE A 39 2.04 8.42 20.21
N LEU A 40 0.81 8.31 20.72
CA LEU A 40 0.23 9.31 21.61
C LEU A 40 1.02 9.47 22.90
N ALA A 41 1.72 8.42 23.36
CA ALA A 41 2.61 8.50 24.51
C ALA A 41 3.86 9.36 24.29
N LEU A 42 4.15 9.78 23.04
CA LEU A 42 5.21 10.75 22.70
C LEU A 42 4.80 12.21 22.97
N ASP A 43 3.72 12.42 23.73
CA ASP A 43 3.23 13.75 24.08
C ASP A 43 4.31 14.59 24.79
N GLY A 44 4.48 15.83 24.34
CA GLY A 44 5.50 16.75 24.84
C GLY A 44 6.90 16.54 24.27
N LEU A 45 7.14 15.46 23.51
CA LEU A 45 8.43 15.25 22.85
C LEU A 45 8.63 16.27 21.72
N GLY A 46 9.69 17.06 21.82
CA GLY A 46 9.97 18.15 20.87
C GLY A 46 8.99 19.34 20.97
N GLY A 47 8.24 19.45 22.07
CA GLY A 47 7.22 20.50 22.26
C GLY A 47 5.93 20.27 21.47
N LEU A 48 5.79 19.12 20.82
CA LEU A 48 4.61 18.74 20.03
C LEU A 48 3.66 17.88 20.86
N GLN A 49 2.38 17.98 20.53
CA GLN A 49 1.33 17.16 21.13
C GLN A 49 1.32 15.76 20.50
N GLY A 50 0.96 14.72 21.24
CA GLY A 50 0.95 13.33 20.75
C GLY A 50 0.14 13.13 19.47
N TRP A 51 -0.96 13.87 19.29
CA TRP A 51 -1.78 13.82 18.08
C TRP A 51 -1.06 14.37 16.83
N GLN A 52 -0.13 15.30 17.00
CA GLN A 52 0.70 15.82 15.89
C GLN A 52 1.70 14.76 15.43
N TRP A 53 2.28 14.02 16.39
CA TRP A 53 3.13 12.86 16.10
C TRP A 53 2.36 11.76 15.36
N LEU A 54 1.09 11.51 15.70
CA LEU A 54 0.22 10.61 14.95
C LEU A 54 0.11 11.00 13.47
N PHE A 55 -0.22 12.26 13.17
CA PHE A 55 -0.30 12.71 11.77
C PHE A 55 1.02 12.62 11.04
N PHE A 56 2.14 12.92 11.71
CA PHE A 56 3.46 12.80 11.10
C PHE A 56 3.87 11.35 10.84
N LEU A 57 3.70 10.46 11.82
CA LEU A 57 4.19 9.09 11.71
C LEU A 57 3.25 8.17 10.93
N GLU A 58 1.95 8.43 10.93
CA GLU A 58 0.97 7.61 10.21
C GLU A 58 0.55 8.26 8.87
N GLY A 59 0.35 9.58 8.88
CA GLY A 59 -0.10 10.32 7.71
C GLY A 59 1.01 10.52 6.66
N LEU A 60 2.22 10.86 7.06
CA LEU A 60 3.31 11.16 6.12
C LEU A 60 3.72 9.93 5.29
N PRO A 61 3.90 8.72 5.86
CA PRO A 61 4.12 7.51 5.06
C PRO A 61 2.96 7.20 4.12
N SER A 62 1.71 7.44 4.53
CA SER A 62 0.52 7.23 3.69
C SER A 62 0.51 8.14 2.47
N VAL A 63 0.89 9.41 2.63
CA VAL A 63 1.02 10.36 1.52
C VAL A 63 2.15 9.95 0.57
N LEU A 64 3.30 9.55 1.10
CA LEU A 64 4.42 9.04 0.29
C LEU A 64 4.03 7.78 -0.50
N LEU A 65 3.29 6.87 0.14
CA LEU A 65 2.77 5.67 -0.53
C LEU A 65 1.77 6.03 -1.63
N ALA A 66 0.89 7.01 -1.41
CA ALA A 66 -0.04 7.49 -2.42
C ALA A 66 0.68 8.08 -3.64
N LEU A 67 1.73 8.89 -3.41
CA LEU A 67 2.60 9.42 -4.46
C LEU A 67 3.34 8.32 -5.22
N ALA A 68 3.83 7.29 -4.51
CA ALA A 68 4.46 6.14 -5.12
C ALA A 68 3.47 5.33 -5.97
N MET A 69 2.27 5.07 -5.44
CA MET A 69 1.19 4.37 -6.14
C MET A 69 0.72 5.13 -7.37
N TRP A 70 0.71 6.45 -7.37
CA TRP A 70 0.38 7.23 -8.56
C TRP A 70 1.32 6.90 -9.74
N ARG A 71 2.59 6.59 -9.48
CA ARG A 71 3.53 6.15 -10.53
C ARG A 71 3.48 4.65 -10.78
N LEU A 72 3.33 3.84 -9.74
CA LEU A 72 3.45 2.38 -9.83
C LEU A 72 2.15 1.71 -10.31
N LEU A 73 0.99 2.16 -9.85
CA LEU A 73 -0.29 1.51 -10.09
C LEU A 73 -0.68 1.61 -11.58
N PRO A 74 -0.97 0.48 -12.26
CA PRO A 74 -1.46 0.46 -13.64
C PRO A 74 -2.97 0.72 -13.68
N ASN A 75 -3.43 1.56 -14.62
CA ASN A 75 -4.85 1.93 -14.74
C ASN A 75 -5.69 0.87 -15.48
N SER A 76 -5.05 -0.11 -16.12
CA SER A 76 -5.74 -1.19 -16.82
C SER A 76 -4.92 -2.48 -16.84
N PRO A 77 -5.54 -3.65 -17.03
CA PRO A 77 -4.84 -4.93 -17.19
C PRO A 77 -3.81 -4.90 -18.33
N ALA A 78 -4.11 -4.17 -19.41
CA ALA A 78 -3.17 -3.98 -20.52
C ALA A 78 -1.91 -3.20 -20.11
N GLN A 79 -2.05 -2.21 -19.20
CA GLN A 79 -0.90 -1.47 -18.65
C GLN A 79 -0.07 -2.29 -17.65
N VAL A 80 -0.66 -3.28 -16.97
CA VAL A 80 0.07 -4.21 -16.09
C VAL A 80 1.15 -4.94 -16.89
N CYS A 81 0.76 -5.50 -18.04
CA CYS A 81 1.67 -6.27 -18.91
C CYS A 81 2.80 -5.38 -19.46
N LEU A 82 2.50 -4.15 -19.88
CA LEU A 82 3.50 -3.22 -20.41
C LEU A 82 4.51 -2.75 -19.35
N LYS A 83 4.06 -2.42 -18.13
CA LYS A 83 4.95 -2.00 -17.03
C LYS A 83 5.83 -3.15 -16.54
N LEU A 84 5.29 -4.36 -16.44
CA LEU A 84 6.07 -5.55 -16.07
C LEU A 84 7.06 -5.94 -17.15
N ALA A 85 6.68 -5.88 -18.43
CA ALA A 85 7.60 -6.12 -19.54
C ALA A 85 8.75 -5.11 -19.56
N LEU A 86 8.47 -3.82 -19.36
CA LEU A 86 9.51 -2.78 -19.28
C LEU A 86 10.42 -2.96 -18.07
N THR A 87 9.86 -3.34 -16.90
CA THR A 87 10.64 -3.60 -15.68
C THR A 87 11.50 -4.85 -15.81
N MET A 88 10.97 -5.92 -16.44
CA MET A 88 11.74 -7.11 -16.75
C MET A 88 12.84 -6.82 -17.77
N LEU A 89 12.59 -5.96 -18.77
CA LEU A 89 13.60 -5.55 -19.75
C LEU A 89 14.70 -4.70 -19.11
N THR A 90 14.39 -3.78 -18.20
CA THR A 90 15.44 -3.06 -17.44
C THR A 90 16.23 -3.99 -16.54
N LEU A 91 15.58 -4.94 -15.87
CA LEU A 91 16.28 -5.95 -15.05
C LEU A 91 17.13 -6.90 -15.90
N LEU A 92 16.67 -7.30 -17.08
CA LEU A 92 17.42 -8.14 -18.01
C LEU A 92 18.58 -7.38 -18.68
N ALA A 93 18.41 -6.09 -18.96
CA ALA A 93 19.47 -5.22 -19.46
C ALA A 93 20.53 -4.96 -18.37
N ALA A 94 20.12 -4.76 -17.12
CA ALA A 94 21.01 -4.64 -15.97
C ALA A 94 21.73 -5.95 -15.62
N ARG A 95 21.15 -7.11 -15.97
CA ARG A 95 21.77 -8.44 -15.80
C ARG A 95 22.72 -8.82 -16.95
N ARG A 96 22.74 -8.04 -18.05
CA ARG A 96 23.60 -8.25 -19.22
C ARG A 96 24.85 -7.34 -19.24
N ALA A 97 24.99 -6.43 -18.27
CA ALA A 97 26.19 -5.62 -18.03
C ALA A 97 26.93 -6.14 -16.80
#